data_AF-A0A6I1WS60-F1
#
_entry.id   AF-A0A6I1WS60-F1
#
_cell.length_a   1.000
_cell.length_b   1.000
_cell.length_c   1.000
_cell.angle_alpha   90.00
_cell.angle_beta   90.00
_cell.angle_gamma   90.00
#
_symmetry.space_group_name_H-M   'P 1'
#
loop_
_entity.id
_entity.type
_entity.pdbx_description
1 polymer ?
#
loop_
_entity_poly.entity_id
_entity_poly.type
_entity_poly.pdbx_seq_one_letter_code
_entity_poly.pdbx_strand_id
1 'polypeptide(L)'
;MNPDIATERTSTELSFDEIAHIARTAPKELISASVAERDDVSRAPGLILTKEDIINLKTYEATALALPSTLEDVKNYLEFGNANDGGPGLAHKDFLNTFTKTREHALRWAPLNDEIRLTSTKLKLFSNYMIIYGESITDLNTGIKNSEEIKKYLKSNNITTLAQLKNMAAAKTECNT
;
A
#
# COMPACT_ATOMS: atom_id res chain seq x y z
N MET A 1 10.55 22.74 19.25
CA MET A 1 11.27 21.60 18.66
C MET A 1 11.32 21.88 17.16
N ASN A 2 12.52 22.12 16.64
CA ASN A 2 12.74 22.60 15.27
C ASN A 2 12.49 21.44 14.27
N PRO A 3 11.56 21.58 13.30
CA PRO A 3 11.22 20.49 12.37
C PRO A 3 12.30 20.17 11.32
N ASP A 4 13.38 20.96 11.24
CA ASP A 4 14.37 20.86 10.16
C ASP A 4 15.53 19.87 10.39
N ILE A 5 15.48 18.97 11.39
CA ILE A 5 16.63 18.10 11.71
C ILE A 5 16.51 16.67 11.11
N ALA A 6 15.39 16.32 10.49
CA ALA A 6 15.22 14.96 9.95
C ALA A 6 14.56 14.98 8.57
N THR A 7 15.31 15.30 7.50
CA THR A 7 15.19 14.60 6.19
C THR A 7 16.09 15.13 5.05
N GLU A 8 16.87 16.19 5.21
CA GLU A 8 17.80 16.63 4.14
C GLU A 8 19.24 16.23 4.42
N ARG A 9 19.53 14.93 4.37
CA ARG A 9 20.83 14.49 3.87
C ARG A 9 20.63 14.02 2.45
N THR A 10 21.09 14.81 1.49
CA THR A 10 21.24 14.40 0.10
C THR A 10 21.92 13.04 0.05
N SER A 11 21.43 12.14 -0.80
CA SER A 11 21.90 10.75 -1.00
C SER A 11 23.41 10.60 -1.29
N THR A 12 24.13 11.72 -1.39
CA THR A 12 25.56 11.86 -1.59
C THR A 12 26.40 11.68 -0.31
N GLU A 13 25.80 11.74 0.89
CA GLU A 13 26.53 11.67 2.18
C GLU A 13 26.31 10.37 2.99
N LEU A 14 25.41 9.48 2.56
CA LEU A 14 25.12 8.23 3.28
C LEU A 14 26.03 7.10 2.80
N SER A 15 26.56 6.31 3.75
CA SER A 15 27.29 5.09 3.41
C SER A 15 26.36 4.05 2.77
N PHE A 16 26.93 3.14 1.99
CA PHE A 16 26.17 2.07 1.34
C PHE A 16 25.38 1.22 2.35
N ASP A 17 25.96 0.94 3.53
CA ASP A 17 25.31 0.16 4.59
C ASP A 17 24.12 0.91 5.21
N GLU A 18 24.21 2.23 5.36
CA GLU A 18 23.09 3.06 5.83
C GLU A 18 21.96 3.11 4.79
N ILE A 19 22.28 3.25 3.51
CA ILE A 19 21.30 3.21 2.42
C ILE A 19 20.60 1.85 2.40
N ALA A 20 21.37 0.76 2.49
CA ALA A 20 20.83 -0.60 2.50
C ALA A 20 19.97 -0.88 3.75
N HIS A 21 20.35 -0.30 4.90
CA HIS A 21 19.57 -0.40 6.12
C HIS A 21 18.23 0.34 5.98
N ILE A 22 18.25 1.61 5.55
CA ILE A 22 17.05 2.43 5.35
C ILE A 22 16.12 1.80 4.31
N ALA A 23 16.65 1.34 3.18
CA ALA A 23 15.86 0.70 2.14
C ALA A 23 15.13 -0.57 2.64
N ARG A 24 15.73 -1.29 3.59
CA ARG A 24 15.14 -2.50 4.19
C ARG A 24 14.08 -2.18 5.25
N THR A 25 14.29 -1.12 6.03
CA THR A 25 13.44 -0.82 7.19
C THR A 25 12.33 0.18 6.89
N ALA A 26 12.58 1.17 6.03
CA ALA A 26 11.63 2.25 5.76
C ALA A 26 10.25 1.77 5.29
N PRO A 27 10.11 0.79 4.37
CA PRO A 27 8.79 0.30 3.98
C PRO A 27 8.02 -0.31 5.15
N LYS A 28 8.71 -1.07 6.01
CA LYS A 28 8.10 -1.70 7.19
C LYS A 28 7.65 -0.64 8.20
N GLU A 29 8.50 0.34 8.49
CA GLU A 29 8.20 1.44 9.40
C GLU A 29 7.00 2.27 8.92
N LEU A 30 6.92 2.57 7.62
CA LEU A 30 5.79 3.31 7.04
C LEU A 30 4.48 2.53 7.16
N ILE A 31 4.49 1.22 6.94
CA ILE A 31 3.29 0.38 7.11
C ILE A 31 2.90 0.31 8.59
N SER A 32 3.84 0.04 9.49
CA SER A 32 3.59 -0.03 10.94
C SER A 32 3.04 1.29 11.51
N ALA A 33 3.57 2.44 11.05
CA ALA A 33 3.01 3.75 11.40
C ALA A 33 1.60 3.96 10.84
N SER A 34 1.30 3.39 9.67
CA SER A 34 -0.03 3.50 9.03
C SER A 34 -1.10 2.68 9.78
N VAL A 35 -0.73 1.53 10.35
CA VAL A 35 -1.65 0.67 11.13
C VAL A 35 -1.72 1.02 12.62
N ALA A 36 -0.97 2.05 13.07
CA ALA A 36 -0.85 2.46 14.47
C ALA A 36 -0.46 1.33 15.44
N GLU A 37 0.37 0.40 15.01
CA GLU A 37 0.92 -0.67 15.87
C GLU A 37 2.11 -0.22 16.73
N ARG A 38 2.43 1.09 16.75
CA ARG A 38 3.56 1.64 17.50
C ARG A 38 3.09 2.36 18.77
N ASP A 39 3.76 2.08 19.88
CA ASP A 39 3.51 2.71 21.20
C ASP A 39 3.73 4.24 21.19
N ASP A 40 4.47 4.77 20.21
CA ASP A 40 4.79 6.19 20.07
C ASP A 40 3.91 6.95 19.04
N VAL A 41 2.92 6.29 18.44
CA VAL A 41 2.01 6.90 17.45
C VAL A 41 0.66 7.21 18.09
N SER A 42 0.40 8.50 18.36
CA SER A 42 -0.88 8.99 18.91
C SER A 42 -2.05 9.00 17.91
N ARG A 43 -1.82 8.59 16.65
CA ARG A 43 -2.84 8.57 15.60
C ARG A 43 -3.68 7.29 15.74
N ALA A 44 -5.00 7.42 15.57
CA ALA A 44 -5.88 6.26 15.47
C ALA A 44 -5.41 5.33 14.32
N PRO A 45 -5.51 4.00 14.48
CA PRO A 45 -5.15 3.05 13.43
C PRO A 45 -5.73 3.48 12.08
N GLY A 46 -4.88 3.48 11.04
CA GLY A 46 -5.36 3.71 9.69
C GLY A 46 -6.50 2.74 9.38
N LEU A 47 -7.49 3.22 8.63
CA LEU A 47 -8.69 2.45 8.35
C LEU A 47 -8.33 1.20 7.53
N ILE A 48 -8.22 0.05 8.21
CA ILE A 48 -8.16 -1.26 7.57
C ILE A 48 -9.60 -1.63 7.26
N LEU A 49 -10.00 -1.44 6.01
CA LEU A 49 -11.34 -1.75 5.55
C LEU A 49 -11.54 -3.27 5.50
N THR A 50 -12.48 -3.78 6.29
CA THR A 50 -12.99 -5.13 6.12
C THR A 50 -14.01 -5.17 4.98
N LYS A 51 -14.35 -6.38 4.52
CA LYS A 51 -15.46 -6.57 3.57
C LYS A 51 -16.77 -6.01 4.12
N GLU A 52 -17.01 -6.18 5.42
CA GLU A 52 -18.24 -5.72 6.08
C GLU A 52 -18.31 -4.19 6.10
N ASP A 53 -17.20 -3.50 6.35
CA ASP A 53 -17.15 -2.03 6.31
C ASP A 53 -17.51 -1.48 4.93
N ILE A 54 -17.03 -2.15 3.86
CA ILE A 54 -17.37 -1.78 2.48
C ILE A 54 -18.86 -1.99 2.20
N ILE A 55 -19.44 -3.10 2.68
CA ILE A 55 -20.88 -3.36 2.54
C ILE A 55 -21.65 -2.27 3.28
N ASN A 56 -21.30 -1.97 4.53
CA ASN A 56 -21.96 -0.92 5.32
C ASN A 56 -21.91 0.45 4.64
N LEU A 57 -20.76 0.82 4.06
CA LEU A 57 -20.62 2.06 3.29
C LEU A 57 -21.51 2.07 2.04
N LYS A 58 -21.63 0.94 1.33
CA LYS A 58 -22.51 0.80 0.17
C LYS A 58 -23.99 0.83 0.55
N THR A 59 -24.35 0.20 1.66
CA THR A 59 -25.72 0.26 2.20
C THR A 59 -26.06 1.70 2.59
N TYR A 60 -25.17 2.40 3.29
CA TYR A 60 -25.35 3.82 3.60
C TYR A 60 -25.51 4.67 2.34
N GLU A 61 -24.65 4.49 1.33
CA GLU A 61 -24.74 5.22 0.05
C GLU A 61 -26.12 5.01 -0.60
N ALA A 62 -26.57 3.76 -0.71
CA ALA A 62 -27.85 3.43 -1.31
C ALA A 62 -29.04 4.04 -0.54
N THR A 63 -29.05 3.90 0.79
CA THR A 63 -30.12 4.45 1.64
C THR A 63 -30.12 5.98 1.61
N ALA A 64 -28.95 6.62 1.66
CA ALA A 64 -28.82 8.07 1.58
C ALA A 64 -29.30 8.61 0.23
N LEU A 65 -28.96 7.96 -0.88
CA LEU A 65 -29.42 8.33 -2.23
C LEU A 65 -30.91 8.03 -2.47
N ALA A 66 -31.55 7.23 -1.61
CA ALA A 66 -32.98 6.99 -1.64
C ALA A 66 -33.79 8.04 -0.86
N LEU A 67 -33.14 8.93 -0.08
CA LEU A 67 -33.85 9.95 0.70
C LEU A 67 -34.61 10.94 -0.19
N PRO A 68 -35.79 11.44 0.22
CA PRO A 68 -36.52 12.47 -0.51
C PRO A 68 -35.68 13.72 -0.82
N SER A 69 -35.86 14.29 -2.02
CA SER A 69 -35.17 15.52 -2.46
C SER A 69 -36.11 16.70 -2.70
N THR A 70 -37.42 16.50 -2.59
CA THR A 70 -38.42 17.57 -2.72
C THR A 70 -39.20 17.74 -1.42
N LEU A 71 -39.74 18.93 -1.17
CA LEU A 71 -40.50 19.20 0.05
C LEU A 71 -41.78 18.35 0.15
N GLU A 72 -42.40 18.04 -0.99
CA GLU A 72 -43.60 17.19 -1.06
C GLU A 72 -43.26 15.75 -0.69
N ASP A 73 -42.19 15.21 -1.26
CA ASP A 73 -41.73 13.86 -0.93
C ASP A 73 -41.31 13.75 0.55
N VAL A 74 -40.72 14.81 1.12
CA VAL A 74 -40.38 14.86 2.55
C VAL A 74 -41.65 14.83 3.42
N LYS A 75 -42.70 15.58 3.05
CA LYS A 75 -43.99 15.54 3.75
C LYS A 75 -44.62 14.14 3.70
N ASN A 76 -44.60 13.53 2.51
CA ASN A 76 -45.11 12.17 2.31
C ASN A 76 -44.27 11.12 3.06
N TYR A 77 -42.95 11.32 3.18
CA TYR A 77 -42.05 10.42 3.87
C TYR A 77 -42.17 10.50 5.40
N LEU A 78 -42.40 11.69 5.93
CA LEU A 78 -42.48 11.93 7.37
C LEU A 78 -43.88 11.68 7.95
N GLU A 79 -44.92 11.81 7.13
CA GLU A 79 -46.33 11.57 7.49
C GLU A 79 -46.81 12.33 8.75
N PHE A 80 -46.14 13.41 9.16
CA PHE A 80 -46.54 14.27 10.28
C PHE A 80 -46.64 15.75 9.87
N GLY A 81 -47.29 16.57 10.70
CA GLY A 81 -47.20 18.04 10.58
C GLY A 81 -48.30 18.74 9.78
N ASN A 82 -49.44 18.08 9.52
CA ASN A 82 -50.62 18.74 8.92
C ASN A 82 -51.29 19.79 9.84
N ALA A 83 -50.96 19.82 11.14
CA ALA A 83 -51.55 20.76 12.11
C ALA A 83 -50.53 21.56 12.95
N ASN A 84 -49.30 21.04 13.14
CA ASN A 84 -48.20 21.70 13.84
C ASN A 84 -46.88 21.18 13.25
N ASP A 85 -46.03 22.08 12.73
CA ASP A 85 -44.78 21.76 12.01
C ASP A 85 -43.64 21.24 12.91
N GLY A 86 -43.94 20.42 13.92
CA GLY A 86 -42.96 19.79 14.83
C GLY A 86 -42.17 20.73 15.75
N GLY A 87 -42.12 22.03 15.43
CA GLY A 87 -41.28 23.03 16.09
C GLY A 87 -39.97 23.29 15.32
N PRO A 88 -39.19 24.32 15.72
CA PRO A 88 -37.92 24.65 15.08
C PRO A 88 -36.95 23.46 15.06
N GLY A 89 -36.35 23.17 13.90
CA GLY A 89 -35.43 22.03 13.73
C GLY A 89 -36.12 20.70 13.41
N LEU A 90 -37.45 20.64 13.53
CA LEU A 90 -38.27 19.49 13.14
C LEU A 90 -39.29 19.83 12.05
N ALA A 91 -39.19 21.04 11.47
CA ALA A 91 -40.01 21.40 10.33
C ALA A 91 -39.57 20.62 9.09
N HIS A 92 -40.50 20.34 8.19
CA HIS A 92 -40.25 19.65 6.92
C HIS A 92 -39.07 20.24 6.13
N LYS A 93 -38.89 21.56 6.19
CA LYS A 93 -37.81 22.27 5.50
C LYS A 93 -36.43 21.98 6.10
N ASP A 94 -36.35 21.76 7.41
CA ASP A 94 -35.11 21.40 8.11
C ASP A 94 -34.69 19.96 7.77
N PHE A 95 -35.66 19.05 7.68
CA PHE A 95 -35.45 17.68 7.19
C PHE A 95 -35.00 17.67 5.73
N LEU A 96 -35.64 18.45 4.85
CA LEU A 96 -35.24 18.57 3.46
C LEU A 96 -33.77 19.04 3.33
N ASN A 97 -33.38 20.04 4.12
CA ASN A 97 -31.99 20.51 4.16
C ASN A 97 -31.02 19.39 4.60
N THR A 98 -31.39 18.63 5.62
CA THR A 98 -30.58 17.52 6.13
C THR A 98 -30.48 16.37 5.12
N PHE A 99 -31.59 15.97 4.51
CA PHE A 99 -31.62 14.92 3.47
C PHE A 99 -30.82 15.33 2.25
N THR A 100 -30.91 16.59 1.82
CA THR A 100 -30.11 17.13 0.72
C THR A 100 -28.62 17.02 1.03
N LYS A 101 -28.18 17.47 2.21
CA LYS A 101 -26.77 17.36 2.63
C LYS A 101 -26.30 15.91 2.70
N THR A 102 -27.13 15.01 3.20
CA THR A 102 -26.81 13.57 3.28
C THR A 102 -26.68 12.94 1.90
N ARG A 103 -27.59 13.28 0.96
CA ARG A 103 -27.50 12.85 -0.44
C ARG A 103 -26.24 13.37 -1.11
N GLU A 104 -25.94 14.66 -0.96
CA GLU A 104 -24.71 15.28 -1.49
C GLU A 104 -23.45 14.62 -0.94
N HIS A 105 -23.45 14.25 0.34
CA HIS A 105 -22.34 13.51 0.94
C HIS A 105 -22.22 12.10 0.34
N ALA A 106 -23.33 11.37 0.21
CA ALA A 106 -23.34 10.03 -0.37
C ALA A 106 -22.85 10.02 -1.83
N LEU A 107 -23.18 11.04 -2.63
CA LEU A 107 -22.69 11.19 -4.01
C LEU A 107 -21.17 11.28 -4.11
N ARG A 108 -20.48 11.72 -3.05
CA ARG A 108 -19.01 11.79 -3.02
C ARG A 108 -18.36 10.42 -2.83
N TRP A 109 -19.12 9.42 -2.39
CA TRP A 109 -18.55 8.10 -2.08
C TRP A 109 -18.13 7.32 -3.32
N ALA A 110 -18.91 7.37 -4.41
CA ALA A 110 -18.56 6.67 -5.64
C ALA A 110 -17.21 7.13 -6.22
N PRO A 111 -16.95 8.44 -6.45
CA PRO A 111 -15.64 8.92 -6.88
C PRO A 111 -14.50 8.54 -5.93
N LEU A 112 -14.72 8.68 -4.61
CA LEU A 112 -13.70 8.36 -3.60
C LEU A 112 -13.34 6.86 -3.63
N ASN A 113 -14.33 5.98 -3.74
CA ASN A 113 -14.09 4.54 -3.86
C ASN A 113 -13.25 4.21 -5.11
N ASP A 114 -13.48 4.89 -6.23
CA ASP A 114 -12.73 4.65 -7.46
C ASP A 114 -11.27 5.12 -7.33
N GLU A 115 -11.03 6.26 -6.68
CA GLU A 115 -9.68 6.74 -6.38
C GLU A 115 -8.92 5.81 -5.43
N ILE A 116 -9.58 5.30 -4.39
CA ILE A 116 -9.02 4.33 -3.45
C ILE A 116 -8.64 3.03 -4.18
N ARG A 117 -9.54 2.53 -5.05
CA ARG A 117 -9.27 1.33 -5.86
C ARG A 117 -8.10 1.53 -6.81
N LEU A 118 -8.06 2.65 -7.53
CA LEU A 118 -6.98 2.98 -8.45
C LEU A 118 -5.64 3.04 -7.72
N THR A 119 -5.59 3.70 -6.57
CA THR A 119 -4.39 3.78 -5.73
C THR A 119 -3.94 2.40 -5.25
N SER A 120 -4.88 1.55 -4.83
CA SER A 120 -4.60 0.18 -4.41
C SER A 120 -4.05 -0.67 -5.56
N THR A 121 -4.59 -0.54 -6.77
CA THR A 121 -4.07 -1.22 -7.97
C THR A 121 -2.66 -0.77 -8.30
N LYS A 122 -2.38 0.54 -8.25
CA LYS A 122 -1.03 1.08 -8.46
C LYS A 122 -0.04 0.55 -7.42
N LEU A 123 -0.44 0.50 -6.15
CA LEU A 123 0.40 -0.05 -5.08
C LEU A 123 0.70 -1.53 -5.31
N LYS A 124 -0.29 -2.33 -5.72
CA LYS A 124 -0.09 -3.74 -6.06
C LYS A 124 0.91 -3.89 -7.21
N LEU A 125 0.78 -3.08 -8.26
CA LEU A 125 1.68 -3.11 -9.40
C LEU A 125 3.12 -2.73 -9.00
N PHE A 126 3.26 -1.69 -8.18
CA PHE A 126 4.53 -1.28 -7.61
C PHE A 126 5.21 -2.41 -6.82
N SER A 127 4.47 -3.10 -5.94
CA SER A 127 5.01 -4.23 -5.17
C SER A 127 5.47 -5.38 -6.08
N ASN A 128 4.71 -5.70 -7.13
CA ASN A 128 5.11 -6.71 -8.10
C ASN A 128 6.42 -6.34 -8.81
N TYR A 129 6.58 -5.09 -9.23
CA TYR A 129 7.83 -4.63 -9.84
C TYR A 129 9.01 -4.70 -8.88
N MET A 130 8.81 -4.36 -7.61
CA MET A 130 9.87 -4.47 -6.60
C MET A 130 10.34 -5.90 -6.38
N ILE A 131 9.43 -6.88 -6.41
CA ILE A 131 9.79 -8.30 -6.33
C ILE A 131 10.63 -8.70 -7.55
N ILE A 132 10.14 -8.40 -8.76
CA ILE A 132 10.82 -8.76 -10.01
C ILE A 132 12.23 -8.15 -10.08
N TYR A 133 12.36 -6.87 -9.72
CA TYR A 133 13.67 -6.21 -9.71
C TYR A 133 14.59 -6.77 -8.61
N GLY A 134 14.03 -7.09 -7.43
CA GLY A 134 14.79 -7.72 -6.35
C GLY A 134 15.36 -9.10 -6.75
N GLU A 135 14.57 -9.92 -7.42
CA GLU A 135 15.01 -11.21 -7.97
C GLU A 135 16.11 -11.00 -9.00
N SER A 136 15.92 -10.10 -9.96
CA SER A 136 16.90 -9.80 -11.00
C SER A 136 18.25 -9.32 -10.42
N ILE A 137 18.22 -8.46 -9.40
CA ILE A 137 19.44 -7.98 -8.72
C ILE A 137 20.13 -9.15 -8.00
N THR A 138 19.36 -10.03 -7.35
CA THR A 138 19.90 -11.20 -6.65
C THR A 138 20.57 -12.18 -7.60
N ASP A 139 19.97 -12.41 -8.77
CA ASP A 139 20.51 -13.27 -9.82
C ASP A 139 21.81 -12.70 -10.38
N LEU A 140 21.84 -11.40 -10.69
CA LEU A 140 23.05 -10.71 -11.16
C LEU A 140 24.19 -10.80 -10.14
N ASN A 141 23.91 -10.53 -8.87
CA ASN A 141 24.90 -10.61 -7.80
C ASN A 141 25.43 -12.04 -7.63
N THR A 142 24.56 -13.04 -7.71
CA THR A 142 24.94 -14.46 -7.64
C THR A 142 25.82 -14.84 -8.83
N GLY A 143 25.46 -14.40 -10.04
CA GLY A 143 26.27 -14.61 -11.25
C GLY A 143 27.68 -14.00 -11.12
N ILE A 144 27.78 -12.78 -10.60
CA ILE A 144 29.07 -12.11 -10.36
C ILE A 144 29.91 -12.90 -9.36
N LYS A 145 29.34 -13.27 -8.20
CA LYS A 145 30.05 -14.07 -7.18
C LYS A 145 30.56 -15.40 -7.73
N ASN A 146 29.70 -16.14 -8.42
CA ASN A 146 30.07 -17.41 -9.04
C ASN A 146 31.21 -17.22 -10.05
N SER A 147 31.19 -16.14 -10.84
CA SER A 147 32.26 -15.87 -11.81
C SER A 147 33.61 -15.59 -11.12
N GLU A 148 33.62 -14.86 -10.01
CA GLU A 148 34.83 -14.58 -9.23
C GLU A 148 35.36 -15.84 -8.53
N GLU A 149 34.46 -16.67 -8.00
CA GLU A 149 34.83 -17.98 -7.43
C GLU A 149 35.43 -18.92 -8.48
N ILE A 150 34.83 -18.99 -9.68
CA ILE A 150 35.38 -19.76 -10.81
C ILE A 150 36.77 -19.24 -11.18
N LYS A 151 36.95 -17.92 -11.32
CA LYS A 151 38.27 -17.32 -11.60
C LYS A 151 39.30 -17.71 -10.54
N LYS A 152 38.93 -17.64 -9.25
CA LYS A 152 39.80 -18.03 -8.14
C LYS A 152 40.17 -19.51 -8.22
N TYR A 153 39.20 -20.39 -8.47
CA TYR A 153 39.41 -21.83 -8.61
C TYR A 153 40.37 -22.16 -9.76
N LEU A 154 40.16 -21.55 -10.94
CA LEU A 154 41.03 -21.75 -12.10
C LEU A 154 42.46 -21.31 -11.82
N LYS A 155 42.64 -20.13 -11.19
CA LYS A 155 43.94 -19.60 -10.82
C LYS A 155 44.67 -20.48 -9.79
N SER A 156 43.97 -20.93 -8.75
CA SER A 156 44.55 -21.80 -7.71
C SER A 156 45.01 -23.16 -8.24
N ASN A 157 44.41 -23.65 -9.32
CA ASN A 157 44.76 -24.94 -9.94
C ASN A 157 45.62 -24.79 -11.20
N ASN A 158 46.12 -23.58 -11.51
CA ASN A 158 46.89 -23.27 -12.73
C ASN A 158 46.18 -23.70 -14.03
N ILE A 159 44.85 -23.67 -14.05
CA ILE A 159 44.04 -24.06 -15.21
C ILE A 159 43.91 -22.84 -16.11
N THR A 160 44.52 -22.92 -17.29
CA THR A 160 44.50 -21.85 -18.30
C THR A 160 43.79 -22.27 -19.59
N THR A 161 43.50 -23.58 -19.74
CA THR A 161 42.85 -24.14 -20.93
C THR A 161 41.69 -25.06 -20.59
N LEU A 162 40.72 -25.17 -21.51
CA LEU A 162 39.58 -26.08 -21.37
C LEU A 162 40.00 -27.55 -21.26
N ALA A 163 41.08 -27.94 -21.93
CA ALA A 163 41.61 -29.30 -21.88
C ALA A 163 42.08 -29.67 -20.46
N GLN A 164 42.79 -28.77 -19.78
CA GLN A 164 43.22 -28.95 -18.40
C GLN A 164 42.02 -29.12 -17.44
N LEU A 165 40.98 -28.30 -17.60
CA LEU A 165 39.77 -28.39 -16.80
C LEU A 165 39.07 -29.75 -16.97
N LYS A 166 38.92 -30.22 -18.22
CA LYS A 166 38.29 -31.50 -18.54
C LYS A 166 39.08 -32.70 -17.98
N ASN A 167 40.41 -32.67 -18.11
CA ASN A 167 41.27 -33.73 -17.59
C ASN A 167 41.20 -33.81 -16.05
N MET A 168 41.14 -32.67 -15.38
CA MET A 168 41.04 -32.63 -13.92
C MET A 168 39.65 -33.09 -13.42
N ALA A 169 38.59 -32.80 -14.17
CA ALA A 169 37.25 -33.32 -13.88
C ALA A 169 37.19 -34.84 -14.05
N ALA A 170 37.76 -35.39 -15.13
CA ALA A 170 37.85 -36.83 -15.38
C ALA A 170 38.65 -37.57 -14.29
N ALA A 171 39.80 -37.01 -13.87
CA ALA A 171 40.62 -37.57 -12.80
C ALA A 171 39.91 -37.60 -11.44
N LYS A 172 39.02 -36.64 -11.17
CA LYS A 172 38.21 -36.59 -9.93
C LYS A 172 37.11 -37.65 -9.91
N THR A 173 36.56 -38.02 -11.06
CA THR A 173 35.57 -39.10 -11.18
C THR A 173 36.17 -40.49 -11.04
N GLU A 174 37.43 -40.70 -11.44
CA GLU A 174 38.13 -41.98 -11.30
C GLU A 174 38.64 -42.24 -9.86
N CYS A 175 38.84 -41.21 -9.05
CA CYS A 175 39.29 -41.34 -7.65
C CYS A 175 38.14 -41.66 -6.65
N ASN A 176 36.88 -41.65 -7.10
CA ASN A 176 35.69 -41.90 -6.28
C ASN A 176 35.02 -43.26 -6.56
N THR A 177 35.69 -44.15 -7.29
CA THR A 177 35.36 -45.59 -7.43
C THR A 177 36.45 -46.43 -6.80
#